data_AF-A0A358A0K7-F1
#
_entry.id   AF-A0A358A0K7-F1
#
_cell.length_a   1.000
_cell.length_b   1.000
_cell.length_c   1.000
_cell.angle_alpha   90.00
_cell.angle_beta   90.00
_cell.angle_gamma   90.00
#
_symmetry.space_group_name_H-M   'P 1'
#
loop_
_entity.id
_entity.type
_entity.pdbx_description
1 polymer ?
#
loop_
_entity_poly.entity_id
_entity_poly.type
_entity_poly.pdbx_seq_one_letter_code
_entity_poly.pdbx_strand_id
1 'polypeptide(L)'
;MEPNVLPRPHERGIVTDTPTATTETGGRRRRGGRRDRPTGPVGPQQVPWRLYKRPMEPTRVVSDDELESIHLASLEVLRDTGMDFLHPKALEMWAETGAAIDGERVRFDPELITELISSVPSEFTMHAPDPAHDFVIGGDNVA
;
A
#
# COMPACT_ATOMS: atom_id res chain seq x y z
N MET A 1 -33.54 -4.36 -18.66
CA MET A 1 -33.56 -2.93 -18.31
C MET A 1 -33.77 -2.88 -16.80
N GLU A 2 -32.69 -3.11 -16.06
CA GLU A 2 -32.75 -3.19 -14.60
C GLU A 2 -32.50 -1.80 -13.99
N PRO A 3 -33.40 -1.29 -13.14
CA PRO A 3 -33.27 0.04 -12.57
C PRO A 3 -32.32 0.05 -11.37
N ASN A 4 -31.34 0.95 -11.49
CA ASN A 4 -30.38 1.43 -10.51
C ASN A 4 -31.02 1.72 -9.13
N VAL A 5 -30.65 0.92 -8.12
CA VAL A 5 -31.02 1.13 -6.71
C VAL A 5 -29.87 1.85 -5.99
N LEU A 6 -30.05 3.16 -5.80
CA LEU A 6 -29.25 3.97 -4.88
C LEU A 6 -29.87 3.93 -3.47
N PRO A 7 -29.12 3.63 -2.39
CA PRO A 7 -29.65 3.74 -1.04
C PRO A 7 -29.76 5.21 -0.58
N ARG A 8 -30.88 5.51 0.09
CA ARG A 8 -31.32 6.84 0.51
C ARG A 8 -30.59 7.33 1.77
N PRO A 9 -30.17 8.61 1.83
CA PRO A 9 -29.85 9.25 3.09
C PRO A 9 -31.12 9.85 3.73
N HIS A 10 -31.53 9.21 4.83
CA HIS A 10 -32.19 9.74 6.03
C HIS A 10 -32.90 11.11 5.94
N GLU A 11 -34.22 11.05 6.10
CA GLU A 11 -35.13 12.14 6.37
C GLU A 11 -34.79 12.85 7.70
N ARG A 12 -34.77 14.18 7.67
CA ARG A 12 -35.26 15.03 8.77
C ARG A 12 -35.88 16.29 8.17
N GLY A 13 -37.21 16.34 8.18
CA GLY A 13 -37.96 17.56 7.90
C GLY A 13 -37.76 18.61 8.98
N ILE A 14 -38.15 19.85 8.68
CA ILE A 14 -38.94 20.76 9.52
C ILE A 14 -39.17 22.08 8.74
N VAL A 15 -40.47 22.37 8.54
CA VAL A 15 -41.20 23.64 8.75
C VAL A 15 -40.59 24.96 8.25
N THR A 16 -41.35 25.66 7.41
CA THR A 16 -41.26 27.13 7.23
C THR A 16 -42.44 27.82 7.91
N ASP A 17 -42.12 28.72 8.86
CA ASP A 17 -43.02 29.61 9.59
C ASP A 17 -43.60 30.74 8.70
N THR A 18 -44.80 31.19 9.05
CA THR A 18 -45.35 32.52 8.67
C THR A 18 -45.34 33.41 9.92
N PRO A 19 -44.98 34.70 9.84
CA PRO A 19 -44.70 35.50 11.03
C PRO A 19 -45.95 36.19 11.59
N THR A 20 -46.08 36.18 12.92
CA THR A 20 -46.90 37.15 13.67
C THR A 20 -46.04 37.73 14.80
N ALA A 21 -45.91 39.05 14.79
CA ALA A 21 -45.15 39.83 15.76
C ALA A 21 -45.92 40.06 17.06
N THR A 22 -45.25 40.06 18.23
CA THR A 22 -45.51 41.04 19.31
C THR A 22 -44.39 41.09 20.38
N THR A 23 -44.02 42.34 20.72
CA THR A 23 -43.53 42.93 21.99
C THR A 23 -42.17 42.61 22.62
N GLU A 24 -41.50 43.73 22.94
CA GLU A 24 -40.22 43.94 23.62
C GLU A 24 -40.24 43.59 25.12
N THR A 25 -39.08 43.29 25.72
CA THR A 25 -38.51 43.96 26.94
C THR A 25 -37.06 43.48 27.16
N GLY A 26 -36.15 44.41 27.45
CA GLY A 26 -34.69 44.23 27.39
C GLY A 26 -34.02 43.37 28.47
N GLY A 27 -32.83 42.87 28.11
CA GLY A 27 -31.94 42.13 29.01
C GLY A 27 -30.49 42.05 28.50
N ARG A 28 -29.63 42.89 29.09
CA ARG A 28 -28.16 42.78 29.26
C ARG A 28 -27.28 42.27 28.10
N ARG A 29 -26.42 43.19 27.67
CA ARG A 29 -25.17 42.93 26.93
C ARG A 29 -24.34 41.82 27.61
N ARG A 30 -24.31 40.64 26.99
CA ARG A 30 -23.12 39.77 26.98
C ARG A 30 -22.58 39.74 25.56
N ARG A 31 -21.94 40.83 25.14
CA ARG A 31 -21.15 40.87 23.91
C ARG A 31 -19.82 40.17 24.18
N GLY A 32 -19.87 38.85 24.07
CA GLY A 32 -18.73 37.96 23.99
C GLY A 32 -19.16 36.81 23.12
N GLY A 33 -19.51 37.14 21.87
CA GLY A 33 -19.87 36.13 20.87
C GLY A 33 -18.73 35.13 20.82
N ARG A 34 -19.04 33.89 21.22
CA ARG A 34 -18.25 32.72 20.85
C ARG A 34 -18.13 32.83 19.33
N ARG A 35 -16.96 33.25 18.84
CA ARG A 35 -16.66 33.25 17.42
C ARG A 35 -17.02 31.84 16.96
N ASP A 36 -17.98 31.75 16.04
CA ASP A 36 -18.24 30.52 15.32
C ASP A 36 -16.89 30.11 14.73
N ARG A 37 -16.27 29.13 15.38
CA ARG A 37 -15.08 28.47 14.86
C ARG A 37 -15.59 27.86 13.55
N PRO A 38 -15.02 28.21 12.38
CA PRO A 38 -15.41 27.55 11.16
C PRO A 38 -15.30 26.04 11.39
N THR A 39 -16.42 25.32 11.30
CA THR A 39 -16.49 23.85 11.38
C THR A 39 -16.03 23.20 10.07
N GLY A 40 -15.20 23.91 9.32
CA GLY A 40 -14.50 23.40 8.14
C GLY A 40 -13.12 22.89 8.54
N PRO A 41 -12.54 21.97 7.76
CA PRO A 41 -11.17 21.53 7.98
C PRO A 41 -10.24 22.75 8.00
N VAL A 42 -9.59 22.98 9.13
CA VAL A 42 -8.57 24.02 9.29
C VAL A 42 -7.25 23.40 8.85
N GLY A 43 -6.95 23.46 7.57
CA GLY A 43 -5.74 22.91 6.98
C GLY A 43 -5.84 22.76 5.47
N PRO A 44 -4.72 22.48 4.77
CA PRO A 44 -4.74 22.17 3.35
C PRO A 44 -5.62 20.93 3.10
N GLN A 45 -6.48 21.00 2.09
CA GLN A 45 -7.28 19.86 1.67
C GLN A 45 -6.35 18.78 1.12
N GLN A 46 -6.36 17.59 1.75
CA GLN A 46 -5.56 16.46 1.28
C GLN A 46 -6.04 16.03 -0.11
N VAL A 47 -5.08 15.75 -0.99
CA VAL A 47 -5.40 15.20 -2.31
C VAL A 47 -5.95 13.78 -2.18
N PRO A 48 -6.84 13.35 -3.09
CA PRO A 48 -7.29 11.97 -3.11
C PRO A 48 -6.12 11.00 -3.28
N TRP A 49 -6.20 9.85 -2.62
CA TRP A 49 -5.27 8.73 -2.81
C TRP A 49 -5.21 8.31 -4.28
N ARG A 50 -3.99 8.04 -4.78
CA ARG A 50 -3.74 7.56 -6.14
C ARG A 50 -2.48 6.72 -6.18
N LEU A 51 -2.51 5.68 -6.99
CA LEU A 51 -1.34 4.88 -7.33
C LEU A 51 -0.41 5.69 -8.25
N TYR A 52 0.83 5.95 -7.80
CA TYR A 52 1.79 6.66 -8.64
C TYR A 52 2.48 5.68 -9.58
N LYS A 53 2.51 6.03 -10.86
CA LYS A 53 3.29 5.31 -11.88
C LYS A 53 4.47 6.15 -12.31
N ARG A 54 5.64 5.52 -12.36
CA ARG A 54 6.87 6.14 -12.84
C ARG A 54 6.68 6.54 -14.32
N PRO A 55 6.84 7.83 -14.67
CA PRO A 55 6.63 8.30 -16.05
C PRO A 55 7.86 8.15 -16.96
N MET A 56 9.00 7.78 -16.40
CA MET A 56 10.29 7.69 -17.09
C MET A 56 10.89 6.29 -16.93
N GLU A 57 11.72 5.90 -17.89
CA GLU A 57 12.49 4.67 -17.79
C GLU A 57 13.46 4.70 -16.59
N PRO A 58 13.68 3.57 -15.90
CA PRO A 58 14.73 3.46 -14.90
C PRO A 58 16.11 3.81 -15.48
N THR A 59 16.88 4.59 -14.72
CA THR A 59 18.27 4.89 -15.10
C THR A 59 19.11 3.61 -15.03
N ARG A 60 19.69 3.20 -16.17
CA ARG A 60 20.68 2.12 -16.21
C ARG A 60 22.02 2.62 -15.67
N VAL A 61 22.39 2.15 -14.47
CA VAL A 61 23.64 2.53 -13.77
C VAL A 61 24.81 1.63 -14.18
N VAL A 62 24.51 0.41 -14.61
CA VAL A 62 25.45 -0.61 -15.08
C VAL A 62 25.03 -1.09 -16.47
N SER A 63 25.99 -1.59 -17.24
CA SER A 63 25.73 -2.28 -18.50
C SER A 63 25.10 -3.67 -18.27
N ASP A 64 24.53 -4.25 -19.32
CA ASP A 64 23.90 -5.58 -19.24
C ASP A 64 24.92 -6.67 -18.89
N ASP A 65 26.15 -6.58 -19.41
CA ASP A 65 27.24 -7.53 -19.10
C ASP A 65 27.70 -7.40 -17.63
N GLU A 66 27.77 -6.18 -17.09
CA GLU A 66 28.08 -5.95 -15.67
C GLU A 66 26.97 -6.47 -14.76
N LEU A 67 25.71 -6.29 -15.15
CA LEU A 67 24.57 -6.82 -14.42
C LEU A 67 24.60 -8.35 -14.38
N GLU A 68 24.89 -8.99 -15.50
CA GLU A 68 25.06 -10.45 -15.57
C GLU A 68 26.24 -10.91 -14.71
N SER A 69 27.36 -10.19 -14.73
CA SER A 69 28.50 -10.51 -13.85
C SER A 69 28.14 -10.43 -12.37
N ILE A 70 27.33 -9.44 -11.96
CA ILE A 70 26.84 -9.33 -10.58
C ILE A 70 25.90 -10.49 -10.24
N HIS A 71 25.02 -10.87 -11.17
CA HIS A 71 24.10 -11.99 -11.00
C HIS A 71 24.87 -13.31 -10.77
N LEU A 72 25.82 -13.63 -11.66
CA LEU A 72 26.64 -14.84 -11.56
C LEU A 72 27.49 -14.87 -10.28
N ALA A 73 28.10 -13.74 -9.90
CA ALA A 73 28.86 -13.63 -8.66
C ALA A 73 27.96 -13.84 -7.42
N SER A 74 26.72 -13.36 -7.45
CA SER A 74 25.76 -13.58 -6.36
C SER A 74 25.40 -15.06 -6.21
N LEU A 75 25.20 -15.76 -7.34
CA LEU A 75 24.92 -17.20 -7.34
C LEU A 75 26.12 -18.01 -6.82
N GLU A 76 27.34 -17.64 -7.19
CA GLU A 76 28.57 -18.26 -6.67
C GLU A 76 28.67 -18.10 -5.15
N VAL A 77 28.38 -16.91 -4.61
CA VAL A 77 28.35 -16.68 -3.15
C VAL A 77 27.30 -17.56 -2.48
N LEU A 78 26.10 -17.66 -3.04
CA LEU A 78 25.03 -18.52 -2.49
C LEU A 78 25.38 -20.01 -2.53
N ARG A 79 26.12 -20.44 -3.55
CA ARG A 79 26.61 -21.82 -3.68
C ARG A 79 27.74 -22.14 -2.69
N ASP A 80 28.77 -21.31 -2.66
CA ASP A 80 30.02 -21.63 -1.97
C ASP A 80 29.95 -21.23 -0.48
N THR A 81 29.45 -20.02 -0.21
CA THR A 81 29.30 -19.50 1.16
C THR A 81 27.99 -19.92 1.80
N GLY A 82 26.88 -19.82 1.08
CA GLY A 82 25.54 -20.08 1.60
C GLY A 82 25.03 -19.02 2.59
N MET A 83 23.90 -19.31 3.24
CA MET A 83 23.25 -18.44 4.23
C MET A 83 22.74 -19.24 5.43
N ASP A 84 22.80 -18.65 6.63
CA ASP A 84 22.30 -19.29 7.86
C ASP A 84 20.79 -19.08 8.03
N PHE A 85 20.05 -20.17 8.24
CA PHE A 85 18.62 -20.17 8.54
C PHE A 85 18.37 -20.68 9.95
N LEU A 86 18.09 -19.75 10.86
CA LEU A 86 17.90 -20.04 12.28
C LEU A 86 16.52 -20.67 12.59
N HIS A 87 15.58 -20.61 11.64
CA HIS A 87 14.23 -21.12 11.85
C HIS A 87 14.14 -22.59 11.39
N PRO A 88 13.83 -23.56 12.27
CA PRO A 88 13.85 -24.99 11.91
C PRO A 88 12.96 -25.35 10.72
N LYS A 89 11.75 -24.79 10.66
CA LYS A 89 10.84 -25.01 9.52
C LYS A 89 11.39 -24.50 8.19
N ALA A 90 12.25 -23.48 8.20
CA ALA A 90 12.88 -22.99 6.97
C ALA A 90 13.91 -23.99 6.47
N LEU A 91 14.68 -24.61 7.37
CA LEU A 91 15.61 -25.69 7.03
C LEU A 91 14.87 -26.90 6.45
N GLU A 92 13.71 -27.27 7.02
CA GLU A 92 12.86 -28.34 6.47
C GLU A 92 12.40 -28.04 5.04
N MET A 93 11.88 -26.82 4.81
CA MET A 93 11.46 -26.39 3.46
C MET A 93 12.62 -26.41 2.47
N TRP A 94 13.82 -25.98 2.88
CA TRP A 94 15.01 -26.01 2.03
C TRP A 94 15.48 -27.43 1.71
N ALA A 95 15.40 -28.35 2.69
CA ALA A 95 15.73 -29.75 2.48
C ALA A 95 14.80 -30.41 1.46
N GLU A 96 13.50 -30.08 1.50
CA GLU A 96 12.50 -30.58 0.55
C GLU A 96 12.76 -30.08 -0.88
N THR A 97 13.23 -28.84 -1.02
CA THR A 97 13.61 -28.27 -2.33
C THR A 97 14.97 -28.73 -2.86
N GLY A 98 15.73 -29.53 -2.10
CA GLY A 98 17.01 -30.09 -2.55
C GLY A 98 18.23 -29.20 -2.29
N ALA A 99 18.13 -28.19 -1.42
CA ALA A 99 19.29 -27.40 -1.01
C ALA A 99 20.23 -28.22 -0.09
N ALA A 100 21.52 -27.91 -0.13
CA ALA A 100 22.52 -28.58 0.71
C ALA A 100 22.59 -27.91 2.08
N ILE A 101 22.34 -28.66 3.15
CA ILE A 101 22.27 -28.13 4.52
C ILE A 101 23.37 -28.73 5.39
N ASP A 102 24.10 -27.86 6.09
CA ASP A 102 25.13 -28.19 7.08
C ASP A 102 24.83 -27.45 8.39
N GLY A 103 24.17 -28.12 9.33
CA GLY A 103 23.65 -27.49 10.55
C GLY A 103 22.57 -26.45 10.22
N GLU A 104 22.87 -25.18 10.46
CA GLU A 104 21.99 -24.05 10.13
C GLU A 104 22.36 -23.39 8.80
N ARG A 105 23.48 -23.79 8.18
CA ARG A 105 23.98 -23.23 6.92
C ARG A 105 23.32 -23.92 5.74
N VAL A 106 22.66 -23.15 4.89
CA VAL A 106 22.07 -23.62 3.63
C VAL A 106 22.91 -23.10 2.45
N ARG A 107 23.35 -24.00 1.58
CA ARG A 107 24.00 -23.70 0.31
C ARG A 107 23.07 -24.04 -0.85
N PHE A 108 23.11 -23.20 -1.87
CA PHE A 108 22.14 -23.24 -2.96
C PHE A 108 22.82 -23.58 -4.29
N ASP A 109 22.28 -24.55 -5.00
CA ASP A 109 22.65 -24.77 -6.38
C ASP A 109 22.13 -23.62 -7.26
N PRO A 110 22.94 -23.01 -8.15
CA PRO A 110 22.50 -21.86 -8.95
C PRO A 110 21.26 -22.14 -9.82
N GLU A 111 21.12 -23.38 -10.30
CA GLU A 111 20.03 -23.83 -11.15
C GLU A 111 18.75 -23.95 -10.33
N LEU A 112 18.85 -24.45 -9.08
CA LEU A 112 17.73 -24.44 -8.13
C LEU A 112 17.21 -23.02 -7.88
N ILE A 113 18.11 -22.05 -7.66
CA ILE A 113 17.71 -20.65 -7.43
C ILE A 113 17.01 -20.07 -8.65
N THR A 114 17.56 -20.33 -9.84
CA THR A 114 16.98 -19.84 -11.10
C THR A 114 15.59 -20.43 -11.35
N GLU A 115 15.40 -21.73 -11.07
CA GLU A 115 14.10 -22.39 -11.15
C GLU A 115 13.09 -21.77 -10.16
N LEU A 116 13.48 -21.58 -8.90
CA LEU A 116 12.61 -20.99 -7.89
C LEU A 116 12.18 -19.56 -8.26
N ILE A 117 13.10 -18.72 -8.75
CA ILE A 117 12.79 -17.36 -9.20
C ILE A 117 11.81 -17.36 -10.37
N SER A 118 11.89 -18.35 -11.27
CA SER A 118 10.99 -18.45 -12.42
C SER A 118 9.50 -18.63 -12.04
N SER A 119 9.23 -19.15 -10.84
CA SER A 119 7.88 -19.33 -10.31
C SER A 119 7.26 -18.04 -9.76
N VAL A 120 8.07 -16.99 -9.58
CA VAL A 120 7.65 -15.74 -8.93
C VAL A 120 6.94 -14.84 -9.95
N PRO A 121 5.74 -14.32 -9.66
CA PRO A 121 5.05 -13.39 -10.54
C PRO A 121 5.78 -12.04 -10.61
N SER A 122 5.83 -11.44 -11.79
CA SER A 122 6.45 -10.12 -12.00
C SER A 122 5.66 -8.97 -11.37
N GLU A 123 4.35 -9.15 -11.18
CA GLU A 123 3.45 -8.19 -10.53
C GLU A 123 2.42 -8.92 -9.67
N PHE A 124 2.05 -8.34 -8.52
CA PHE A 124 0.97 -8.84 -7.68
C PHE A 124 0.24 -7.71 -6.95
N THR A 125 -1.01 -7.93 -6.56
CA THR A 125 -1.83 -6.93 -5.85
C THR A 125 -1.77 -7.16 -4.34
N MET A 126 -1.40 -6.12 -3.61
CA MET A 126 -1.63 -6.01 -2.18
C MET A 126 -3.02 -5.47 -1.92
N HIS A 127 -3.86 -6.27 -1.27
CA HIS A 127 -5.21 -5.88 -0.92
C HIS A 127 -5.26 -5.13 0.40
N ALA A 128 -5.91 -3.97 0.39
CA ALA A 128 -6.15 -3.15 1.57
C ALA A 128 -7.51 -3.48 2.19
N PRO A 129 -7.76 -3.07 3.45
CA PRO A 129 -9.09 -3.21 4.06
C PRO A 129 -10.20 -2.49 3.27
N ASP A 130 -9.85 -1.36 2.66
CA ASP A 130 -10.69 -0.68 1.68
C ASP A 130 -10.13 -0.95 0.28
N PRO A 131 -10.87 -1.66 -0.60
CA PRO A 131 -10.42 -1.98 -1.96
C PRO A 131 -10.05 -0.75 -2.81
N ALA A 132 -10.54 0.44 -2.46
CA ALA A 132 -10.12 1.68 -3.13
C ALA A 132 -8.63 2.03 -2.90
N HIS A 133 -7.98 1.35 -1.95
CA HIS A 133 -6.58 1.50 -1.58
C HIS A 133 -5.72 0.28 -1.93
N ASP A 134 -6.24 -0.66 -2.74
CA ASP A 134 -5.45 -1.76 -3.27
C ASP A 134 -4.26 -1.22 -4.09
N PHE A 135 -3.11 -1.87 -3.95
CA PHE A 135 -1.85 -1.43 -4.53
C PHE A 135 -1.19 -2.56 -5.31
N VAL A 136 -0.77 -2.31 -6.54
CA VAL A 136 -0.04 -3.30 -7.37
C VAL A 136 1.46 -3.11 -7.17
N ILE A 137 2.16 -4.15 -6.70
CA ILE A 137 3.63 -4.21 -6.65
C ILE A 137 4.15 -4.71 -8.00
N GLY A 138 5.17 -4.03 -8.51
CA GLY A 138 5.89 -4.40 -9.74
C GLY A 138 5.66 -3.40 -10.89
N GLY A 139 6.32 -3.65 -12.03
CA GLY A 139 6.24 -2.80 -13.22
C GLY A 139 6.70 -1.36 -12.97
N ASP A 140 5.85 -0.40 -13.36
CA ASP A 140 6.08 1.03 -13.15
C ASP A 140 5.41 1.60 -11.90
N ASN A 141 4.79 0.74 -11.07
CA ASN A 141 4.11 1.19 -9.85
C ASN A 141 5.14 1.59 -8.78
N VAL A 142 4.90 2.70 -8.10
CA VAL A 142 5.75 3.22 -7.02
C VAL A 142 4.92 3.26 -5.73
N ALA A 143 5.42 2.55 -4.70
CA ALA A 143 4.83 2.50 -3.36
C ALA A 143 5.24 3.71 -2.51
#